data_AF-A0A268BLR6-F1
#
_entry.id   AF-A0A268BLR6-F1
#
_cell.length_a   1.000
_cell.length_b   1.000
_cell.length_c   1.000
_cell.angle_alpha   90.00
_cell.angle_beta   90.00
_cell.angle_gamma   90.00
#
_symmetry.space_group_name_H-M   'P 1'
#
loop_
_entity.id
_entity.type
_entity.pdbx_description
1 polymer ?
#
loop_
_entity_poly.entity_id
_entity_poly.type
_entity_poly.pdbx_seq_one_letter_code
_entity_poly.pdbx_strand_id
1 'polypeptide(L)' 'MSDNQQLAPHETMEVHELLNFKTTAVMKAKFLQGVVFDQKIKQLMEKDVETSVRQIRELEELYSKSQLVKGAEADA' A
#
# COMPACT_ATOMS: atom_id res chain seq x y z
N MET A 1 14.99 -14.40 -18.53
CA MET A 1 13.64 -14.20 -19.07
C MET A 1 13.14 -12.92 -18.46
N SER A 2 13.16 -11.83 -19.22
CA SER A 2 12.74 -10.51 -18.75
C SER A 2 11.25 -10.39 -19.05
N ASP A 3 10.44 -11.09 -18.29
CA ASP A 3 8.98 -11.02 -18.43
C ASP A 3 8.54 -9.69 -17.84
N ASN A 4 8.26 -8.74 -18.73
CA ASN A 4 7.55 -7.51 -18.40
C ASN A 4 6.08 -7.86 -18.13
N GLN A 5 5.85 -8.61 -17.05
CA GLN A 5 4.57 -9.18 -16.67
C GLN A 5 3.67 -8.06 -16.18
N GLN A 6 2.75 -7.65 -17.05
CA GLN A 6 1.72 -6.68 -16.74
C GLN A 6 0.64 -7.37 -15.91
N LEU A 7 0.04 -6.63 -14.97
CA LEU A 7 -1.02 -7.16 -14.14
C LEU A 7 -2.28 -7.39 -15.00
N ALA A 8 -2.87 -8.57 -14.87
CA ALA A 8 -4.20 -8.83 -15.39
C ALA A 8 -5.24 -7.95 -14.67
N PRO A 9 -6.46 -7.79 -15.23
CA PRO A 9 -7.50 -6.96 -14.61
C PRO A 9 -7.84 -7.35 -13.17
N HIS A 10 -7.95 -8.65 -12.86
CA HIS A 10 -8.26 -9.11 -11.50
C HIS A 10 -7.10 -8.85 -10.52
N GLU A 11 -5.86 -9.13 -10.92
CA GLU A 11 -4.67 -8.84 -10.11
C GLU A 11 -4.54 -7.34 -9.83
N THR A 12 -4.88 -6.49 -10.81
CA THR A 12 -4.93 -5.03 -10.61
C THR A 12 -5.93 -4.65 -9.52
N MET A 13 -7.12 -5.25 -9.53
CA MET A 13 -8.15 -4.99 -8.53
C MET A 13 -7.72 -5.47 -7.15
N GLU A 14 -7.10 -6.65 -7.07
CA GLU A 14 -6.54 -7.18 -5.82
C GLU A 14 -5.45 -6.26 -5.24
N VAL A 15 -4.54 -5.75 -6.08
CA VAL A 15 -3.52 -4.78 -5.65
C VAL A 15 -4.16 -3.46 -5.20
N HIS A 16 -5.20 -2.98 -5.89
CA HIS A 16 -5.94 -1.78 -5.50
C HIS A 16 -6.62 -1.94 -4.13
N GLU A 17 -7.27 -3.07 -3.90
CA GLU A 17 -7.88 -3.41 -2.60
C GLU A 17 -6.83 -3.48 -1.49
N LEU A 18 -5.68 -4.11 -1.76
CA LEU A 18 -4.58 -4.20 -0.80
C LEU A 18 -3.96 -2.84 -0.48
N LEU A 19 -3.82 -1.95 -1.46
CA LEU A 19 -3.40 -0.56 -1.28
C LEU A 19 -4.34 0.21 -0.35
N ASN A 20 -5.64 0.13 -0.60
CA ASN A 20 -6.66 0.77 0.24
C ASN A 20 -6.65 0.23 1.68
N PHE A 21 -6.52 -1.10 1.81
CA PHE A 21 -6.41 -1.75 3.10
C PHE A 21 -5.18 -1.26 3.87
N LYS A 22 -4.00 -1.29 3.26
CA LYS A 22 -2.74 -0.86 3.89
C LYS A 22 -2.77 0.61 4.27
N THR A 23 -3.30 1.45 3.39
CA THR A 23 -3.45 2.90 3.65
C THR A 23 -4.34 3.15 4.86
N THR A 24 -5.49 2.46 4.94
CA THR A 24 -6.39 2.54 6.11
C THR A 24 -5.72 2.03 7.39
N ALA A 25 -4.94 0.94 7.30
CA ALA A 25 -4.22 0.39 8.44
C ALA A 25 -3.17 1.38 8.98
N VAL A 26 -2.38 2.01 8.11
CA VAL A 26 -1.38 3.03 8.49
C VAL A 26 -2.04 4.23 9.17
N MET A 27 -3.17 4.72 8.65
CA MET A 27 -3.91 5.82 9.29
C MET A 27 -4.33 5.45 10.71
N LYS A 28 -4.87 4.23 10.91
CA LYS A 28 -5.25 3.74 12.23
C LYS A 28 -4.06 3.61 13.17
N ALA A 29 -2.96 3.02 12.70
CA ALA A 29 -1.74 2.86 13.50
C ALA A 29 -1.17 4.21 13.94
N LYS A 30 -1.08 5.18 13.02
CA LYS A 30 -0.64 6.55 13.32
C LYS A 30 -1.56 7.29 14.29
N PHE A 31 -2.87 7.14 14.14
CA PHE A 31 -3.82 7.72 15.09
C PHE A 31 -3.61 7.15 16.50
N LEU A 32 -3.49 5.83 16.61
CA LEU A 32 -3.31 5.14 17.88
C LEU A 32 -1.96 5.46 18.56
N GLN A 33 -0.89 5.71 17.78
CA GLN A 33 0.40 6.19 18.31
C GLN A 33 0.27 7.52 19.08
N GLY A 34 -0.71 8.36 18.73
CA GLY A 34 -0.96 9.63 19.40
C GLY A 34 -1.64 9.50 20.77
N VAL A 35 -2.27 8.35 21.05
CA VAL A 35 -3.05 8.13 22.29
C VAL A 35 -2.53 6.97 23.15
N VAL A 36 -1.58 6.18 22.65
CA VAL A 36 -0.97 5.09 23.41
C VAL A 36 0.05 5.62 24.44
N PHE A 37 -0.10 5.19 25.69
CA PHE A 37 0.79 5.60 26.79
C PHE A 37 1.96 4.63 27.00
N ASP A 38 1.75 3.34 26.70
CA ASP A 38 2.79 2.32 26.84
C ASP A 38 3.86 2.52 25.76
N GLN A 39 5.10 2.82 26.20
CA GLN A 39 6.21 3.12 25.30
C GLN A 39 6.64 1.93 24.44
N LYS A 40 6.54 0.70 24.97
CA LYS A 40 6.91 -0.50 24.21
C LYS A 40 5.91 -0.77 23.11
N ILE A 41 4.61 -0.60 23.40
CA ILE A 41 3.56 -0.68 22.39
C ILE A 41 3.75 0.43 21.36
N LYS A 42 4.05 1.68 21.78
CA LYS A 42 4.30 2.79 20.87
C LYS A 42 5.43 2.48 19.87
N GLN A 43 6.57 2.00 20.35
CA GLN A 43 7.71 1.61 19.50
C GLN A 43 7.34 0.47 18.53
N LEU A 44 6.55 -0.50 18.99
CA LEU A 44 6.06 -1.58 18.11
C LEU A 44 5.17 -1.01 16.99
N MET A 45 4.30 -0.05 17.32
CA MET A 45 3.46 0.62 16.33
C MET A 45 4.27 1.50 15.38
N GLU A 46 5.33 2.18 15.85
CA GLU A 46 6.26 2.94 15.00
C GLU A 46 6.90 2.05 13.94
N LYS A 47 7.41 0.89 14.36
CA LYS A 47 7.94 -0.12 13.44
C LYS A 47 6.90 -0.62 12.43
N ASP A 48 5.66 -0.83 12.87
CA ASP A 48 4.56 -1.25 11.98
C ASP A 48 4.22 -0.18 10.92
N VAL A 49 4.17 1.09 11.33
CA VAL A 49 3.95 2.22 10.41
C VAL A 49 5.08 2.32 9.39
N GLU A 50 6.34 2.26 9.81
CA GLU A 50 7.48 2.32 8.90
C GLU A 50 7.48 1.17 7.88
N THR A 51 7.19 -0.04 8.37
CA THR A 51 7.10 -1.24 7.52
C THR A 51 5.95 -1.11 6.53
N SER A 52 4.78 -0.69 7.00
CA SER A 52 3.58 -0.56 6.17
C SER A 52 3.72 0.55 5.13
N VAL A 53 4.37 1.67 5.44
CA VAL A 53 4.66 2.74 4.45
C VAL A 53 5.58 2.22 3.35
N ARG A 54 6.58 1.39 3.67
CA ARG A 54 7.42 0.75 2.67
C ARG A 54 6.61 -0.20 1.77
N GLN A 55 5.77 -1.04 2.38
CA GLN A 55 4.89 -1.95 1.64
C GLN A 55 3.91 -1.21 0.72
N ILE A 56 3.38 -0.06 1.15
CA ILE A 56 2.52 0.77 0.28
C ILE A 56 3.29 1.21 -0.96
N ARG A 57 4.53 1.67 -0.84
CA ARG A 57 5.36 2.06 -1.99
C ARG A 57 5.64 0.88 -2.93
N GLU A 58 5.95 -0.29 -2.37
CA GLU A 58 6.13 -1.52 -3.16
C GLU A 58 4.85 -1.90 -3.91
N LEU A 59 3.68 -1.72 -3.28
CA LEU A 59 2.38 -1.95 -3.91
C LEU A 59 2.04 -0.89 -4.96
N GLU A 60 2.41 0.38 -4.77
CA GLU A 60 2.26 1.44 -5.78
C GLU A 60 3.12 1.16 -7.02
N GLU A 61 4.37 0.74 -6.82
CA GLU A 61 5.25 0.31 -7.90
C GLU A 61 4.68 -0.91 -8.65
N LEU A 62 4.11 -1.87 -7.92
CA LEU A 62 3.42 -3.01 -8.55
C LEU A 62 2.18 -2.57 -9.31
N TYR A 63 1.36 -1.69 -8.73
CA TYR A 63 0.12 -1.18 -9.32
C TYR A 63 0.37 -0.43 -10.63
N SER A 64 1.48 0.30 -10.75
CA SER A 64 1.89 1.00 -11.98
C SER A 64 2.12 0.08 -13.19
N LYS A 65 2.28 -1.23 -12.95
CA LYS A 65 2.41 -2.25 -14.01
C LYS A 65 1.06 -2.70 -14.58
N SER A 66 -0.05 -2.20 -14.06
CA SER A 66 -1.38 -2.46 -14.59
C SER A 66 -1.63 -1.72 -15.90
N GLN A 67 -2.28 -2.40 -16.86
CA GLN A 67 -2.80 -1.77 -18.07
C GLN A 67 -4.02 -0.86 -17.80
N LEU A 68 -4.82 -1.16 -16.78
CA LEU A 68 -6.03 -0.40 -16.46
C LEU A 68 -5.71 1.02 -15.99
N VAL A 69 -4.60 1.19 -15.26
CA VAL A 69 -4.12 2.49 -14.80
C VAL A 69 -3.65 3.34 -15.98
N LYS A 70 -2.93 2.75 -16.93
CA LYS A 70 -2.44 3.44 -18.13
C LYS A 70 -3.56 3.83 -19.09
N GLY A 71 -4.63 3.04 -19.16
CA GLY A 71 -5.82 3.39 -19.95
C GLY A 71 -6.55 4.62 -19.41
N ALA A 72 -6.62 4.77 -18.09
CA ALA A 72 -7.27 5.92 -17.45
C ALA A 72 -6.52 7.25 -17.64
N GLU A 73 -5.19 7.23 -17.75
CA GLU A 73 -4.38 8.44 -17.99
C GLU A 73 -4.38 8.90 -19.46
N ALA A 74 -4.74 8.04 -20.42
CA ALA A 74 -4.79 8.39 -21.85
C ALA A 74 -6.11 9.07 -22.26
N ASP A 75 -7.17 8.90 -21.47
CA ASP A 75 -8.51 9.42 -21.71
C ASP A 75 -8.84 10.69 -20.87
N ALA A 76 -7.87 11.21 -20.10
CA ALA A 76 -7.98 12.39 -19.23
C ALA A 76 -7.15 13.59 -19.75
#